data_AF-A0A915DER0-F1
#
_entry.id   AF-A0A915DER0-F1
#
_cell.length_a   1.000
_cell.length_b   1.000
_cell.length_c   1.000
_cell.angle_alpha   90.00
_cell.angle_beta   90.00
_cell.angle_gamma   90.00
#
_symmetry.space_group_name_H-M   'P 1'
#
loop_
_entity.id
_entity.type
_entity.pdbx_description
1 polymer ?
#
loop_
_entity_poly.entity_id
_entity_poly.type
_entity_poly.pdbx_seq_one_letter_code
_entity_poly.pdbx_strand_id
1 'polypeptide(L)'
;MLTVSGPASDVDMHHLITIKHAKNKNLKAIYELSLIQHEILDTALLENMYHEHKSNQPKNEKPLKKAVIVGAGPSGLYAAFQLYLSGVNITLVNDRKDYIRNQIVQLDSNYMLQLKMFLGTKFEKLFYGKYSPGILTQQNGGQISLKHLEKAFKDRL
;
A
#
# COMPACT_ATOMS: atom_id res chain seq x y z
N MET A 1 -43.15 14.42 -0.24
CA MET A 1 -42.30 14.70 0.93
C MET A 1 -41.03 13.89 0.76
N LEU A 2 -39.89 14.57 0.63
CA LEU A 2 -38.56 14.01 0.37
C LEU A 2 -38.01 13.29 1.60
N THR A 3 -37.32 12.16 1.41
CA THR A 3 -36.21 11.73 2.28
C THR A 3 -35.17 10.95 1.47
N VAL A 4 -33.92 11.38 1.60
CA VAL A 4 -32.75 11.00 0.80
C VAL A 4 -31.84 10.05 1.60
N SER A 5 -31.31 9.04 0.90
CA SER A 5 -29.98 8.38 1.02
C SER A 5 -29.29 8.20 2.39
N GLY A 6 -29.02 6.94 2.75
CA GLY A 6 -27.84 6.52 3.52
C GLY A 6 -26.83 5.80 2.60
N PRO A 7 -25.51 5.90 2.84
CA PRO A 7 -24.50 5.33 1.95
C PRO A 7 -24.44 3.81 2.11
N ALA A 8 -24.40 3.11 0.99
CA ALA A 8 -24.15 1.67 0.89
C ALA A 8 -22.77 1.35 1.48
N SER A 9 -22.73 1.00 2.77
CA SER A 9 -21.58 0.40 3.44
C SER A 9 -21.34 -0.99 2.86
N ASP A 10 -20.08 -1.33 2.57
CA ASP A 10 -19.40 -2.57 2.10
C ASP A 10 -20.09 -3.95 2.18
N VAL A 11 -21.23 -4.09 2.83
CA VAL A 11 -22.07 -5.28 2.91
C VAL A 11 -22.69 -5.65 1.56
N ASP A 12 -22.79 -4.73 0.60
CA ASP A 12 -23.48 -5.01 -0.66
C ASP A 12 -22.56 -5.58 -1.77
N MET A 13 -21.24 -5.32 -1.75
CA MET A 13 -20.35 -5.82 -2.81
C MET A 13 -20.02 -7.31 -2.65
N HIS A 14 -19.81 -7.78 -1.41
CA HIS A 14 -19.59 -9.19 -1.11
C HIS A 14 -20.80 -10.05 -1.48
N HIS A 15 -22.03 -9.52 -1.32
CA HIS A 15 -23.25 -10.26 -1.64
C HIS A 15 -23.59 -10.19 -3.14
N LEU A 16 -23.38 -9.05 -3.82
CA LEU A 16 -23.60 -8.88 -5.26
C LEU A 16 -22.66 -9.73 -6.11
N ILE A 17 -21.41 -9.88 -5.68
CA ILE A 17 -20.43 -10.76 -6.31
C ILE A 17 -20.88 -12.21 -6.08
N THR A 18 -21.06 -12.65 -4.84
CA THR A 18 -21.42 -14.05 -4.54
C THR A 18 -22.69 -14.54 -5.27
N ILE A 19 -23.72 -13.68 -5.43
CA ILE A 19 -24.98 -14.04 -6.09
C ILE A 19 -24.85 -14.13 -7.64
N LYS A 20 -23.95 -13.36 -8.27
CA LYS A 20 -23.67 -13.48 -9.72
C LYS A 20 -22.59 -14.51 -10.08
N HIS A 21 -21.74 -14.90 -9.12
CA HIS A 21 -20.50 -15.67 -9.35
C HIS A 21 -20.66 -17.19 -9.48
N ALA A 22 -21.86 -17.75 -9.30
CA ALA A 22 -22.06 -19.20 -9.39
C ALA A 22 -21.98 -19.76 -10.83
N LYS A 23 -22.01 -18.93 -11.87
CA LYS A 23 -22.14 -19.40 -13.28
C LYS A 23 -20.88 -19.34 -14.15
N ASN A 24 -19.81 -18.65 -13.73
CA ASN A 24 -18.64 -18.48 -14.59
C ASN A 24 -17.35 -18.91 -13.88
N LYS A 25 -16.95 -20.17 -14.12
CA LYS A 25 -15.74 -20.78 -13.54
C LYS A 25 -14.47 -19.95 -13.80
N ASN A 26 -14.40 -19.25 -14.92
CA ASN A 26 -13.26 -18.42 -15.29
C ASN A 26 -13.16 -17.15 -14.42
N LEU A 27 -14.28 -16.49 -14.12
CA LEU A 27 -14.28 -15.30 -13.24
C LEU A 27 -13.92 -15.69 -11.81
N LYS A 28 -14.40 -16.84 -11.33
CA LYS A 28 -14.00 -17.38 -10.03
C LYS A 28 -12.50 -17.67 -9.99
N ALA A 29 -11.95 -18.31 -11.02
CA ALA A 29 -10.51 -18.58 -11.12
C ALA A 29 -9.68 -17.28 -11.18
N ILE A 30 -10.09 -16.29 -11.97
CA ILE A 30 -9.41 -14.97 -12.03
C ILE A 30 -9.42 -14.29 -10.66
N TYR A 31 -10.54 -14.36 -9.93
CA TYR A 31 -10.63 -13.83 -8.57
C TYR A 31 -9.76 -14.61 -7.59
N GLU A 32 -9.80 -15.95 -7.61
CA GLU A 32 -8.94 -16.76 -6.74
C GLU A 32 -7.45 -16.52 -7.02
N LEU A 33 -7.08 -16.34 -8.30
CA LEU A 33 -5.73 -15.95 -8.70
C LEU A 33 -5.37 -14.53 -8.27
N SER A 34 -6.31 -13.58 -8.28
CA SER A 34 -6.07 -12.21 -7.79
C SER A 34 -5.89 -12.14 -6.28
N LEU A 35 -6.37 -13.15 -5.54
CA LEU A 35 -6.11 -13.31 -4.12
C LEU A 35 -4.73 -13.89 -3.80
N ILE A 36 -4.05 -14.51 -4.78
CA ILE A 36 -2.69 -15.03 -4.58
C ILE A 36 -1.74 -13.84 -4.48
N GLN A 37 -1.39 -13.48 -3.24
CA GLN A 37 -0.33 -12.52 -2.94
C GLN A 37 0.95 -13.30 -2.62
N HIS A 38 2.05 -12.96 -3.30
CA HIS A 38 3.36 -13.57 -3.08
C HIS A 38 4.44 -12.49 -3.22
N GLU A 39 5.48 -12.55 -2.39
CA GLU A 39 6.54 -11.52 -2.36
C GLU A 39 7.22 -11.32 -3.73
N ILE A 40 7.39 -12.39 -4.50
CA ILE A 40 7.90 -12.33 -5.89
C ILE A 40 6.96 -11.52 -6.79
N LEU A 41 5.64 -11.72 -6.67
CA LEU A 41 4.65 -10.99 -7.45
C LEU A 41 4.62 -9.51 -7.05
N ASP A 42 4.72 -9.23 -5.75
CA ASP A 42 4.80 -7.87 -5.22
C ASP A 42 6.01 -7.11 -5.78
N THR A 43 7.16 -7.78 -5.91
CA THR A 43 8.38 -7.19 -6.49
C THR A 43 8.22 -6.98 -8.00
N ALA A 44 7.74 -7.99 -8.73
CA ALA A 44 7.52 -7.89 -10.17
C ALA A 44 6.52 -6.77 -10.52
N LEU A 45 5.48 -6.57 -9.72
CA LEU A 45 4.50 -5.50 -9.90
C LEU A 45 5.16 -4.11 -9.71
N LEU A 46 5.99 -3.93 -8.68
CA LEU A 46 6.72 -2.69 -8.47
C LEU A 46 7.73 -2.41 -9.59
N GLU A 47 8.47 -3.42 -10.02
CA GLU A 47 9.40 -3.31 -11.15
C GLU A 47 8.68 -2.90 -12.42
N ASN A 48 7.53 -3.52 -12.71
CA ASN A 48 6.71 -3.15 -13.86
C ASN A 48 6.23 -1.69 -13.77
N MET A 49 5.70 -1.27 -12.62
CA MET A 49 5.29 0.13 -12.39
C MET A 49 6.43 1.12 -12.58
N TYR A 50 7.63 0.79 -12.11
CA TYR A 50 8.83 1.61 -12.29
C TYR A 50 9.23 1.68 -13.78
N HIS A 51 9.24 0.55 -14.47
CA HIS A 51 9.59 0.49 -15.89
C HIS A 51 8.59 1.24 -16.78
N GLU A 52 7.29 1.09 -16.52
CA GLU A 52 6.23 1.83 -17.22
C GLU A 52 6.38 3.34 -17.03
N HIS A 53 6.60 3.80 -15.79
CA HIS A 53 6.83 5.23 -15.55
C HIS A 53 8.08 5.73 -16.27
N LYS A 54 9.17 4.97 -16.23
CA LYS A 54 10.41 5.32 -16.91
C LYS A 54 10.23 5.35 -18.44
N SER A 55 9.46 4.44 -19.03
CA SER A 55 9.19 4.45 -20.48
C SER A 55 8.26 5.59 -20.91
N ASN A 56 7.39 6.05 -20.01
CA ASN A 56 6.49 7.17 -20.23
C ASN A 56 7.15 8.55 -20.01
N GLN A 57 8.40 8.60 -19.56
CA GLN A 57 9.12 9.87 -19.45
C GLN A 57 9.40 10.45 -20.85
N PRO A 58 9.21 11.77 -21.05
CA PRO A 58 9.47 12.41 -22.33
C PRO A 58 10.94 12.22 -22.72
N LYS A 59 11.18 11.71 -23.95
CA LYS A 59 12.51 11.33 -24.46
C LYS A 59 13.49 12.51 -24.65
N ASN A 60 13.01 13.75 -24.52
CA ASN A 60 13.82 14.95 -24.64
C ASN A 60 14.53 15.26 -23.29
N GLU A 61 15.56 14.45 -23.03
CA GLU A 61 16.81 14.74 -22.29
C GLU A 61 16.81 15.86 -21.25
N LYS A 62 16.05 15.69 -20.16
CA LYS A 62 16.48 16.26 -18.87
C LYS A 62 17.11 15.13 -18.04
N PRO A 63 18.22 15.39 -17.34
CA PRO A 63 18.81 14.38 -16.47
C PRO A 63 17.76 13.87 -15.50
N LEU A 64 17.85 12.57 -15.13
CA LEU A 64 16.99 11.97 -14.11
C LEU A 64 16.89 12.93 -12.93
N LYS A 65 15.66 13.36 -12.61
CA LYS A 65 15.42 14.29 -11.52
C LYS A 65 16.04 13.69 -10.26
N LYS A 66 16.81 14.51 -9.53
CA LYS A 66 17.41 14.13 -8.26
C LYS A 66 16.61 14.75 -7.13
N ALA A 67 16.34 13.99 -6.09
CA ALA A 67 15.67 14.49 -4.90
C ALA A 67 16.43 14.06 -3.64
N VAL A 68 16.47 14.96 -2.66
CA VAL A 68 16.94 14.64 -1.31
C VAL A 68 15.74 14.71 -0.37
N ILE A 69 15.54 13.66 0.41
CA ILE A 69 14.49 13.60 1.42
C ILE A 69 15.18 13.60 2.77
N VAL A 70 14.84 14.57 3.61
CA VAL A 70 15.37 14.68 4.97
C VAL A 70 14.30 14.16 5.94
N GLY A 71 14.63 13.07 6.63
CA GLY A 71 13.78 12.38 7.60
C GLY A 71 13.19 11.07 7.05
N ALA A 72 13.50 9.97 7.73
CA ALA A 72 12.97 8.63 7.41
C ALA A 72 11.79 8.23 8.31
N GLY A 73 10.88 9.16 8.60
CA GLY A 73 9.57 8.81 9.17
C GLY A 73 8.64 8.21 8.13
N PRO A 74 7.39 7.84 8.50
CA PRO A 74 6.44 7.25 7.55
C PRO A 74 6.21 8.10 6.31
N SER A 75 6.02 9.41 6.47
CA SER A 75 5.81 10.33 5.34
C SER A 75 7.05 10.44 4.45
N GLY A 76 8.25 10.47 5.03
CA GLY A 76 9.50 10.58 4.27
C GLY A 76 9.81 9.31 3.49
N LEU A 77 9.59 8.14 4.09
CA LEU A 77 9.75 6.85 3.42
C LEU A 77 8.70 6.65 2.33
N TYR A 78 7.44 7.03 2.57
CA TYR A 78 6.39 6.97 1.56
C TYR A 78 6.66 7.93 0.39
N ALA A 79 7.12 9.15 0.67
CA ALA A 79 7.54 10.08 -0.37
C ALA A 79 8.73 9.54 -1.18
N ALA A 80 9.70 8.90 -0.52
CA ALA A 80 10.83 8.24 -1.18
C ALA A 80 10.35 7.17 -2.16
N PHE A 81 9.40 6.35 -1.74
CA PHE A 81 8.81 5.33 -2.61
C PHE A 81 8.10 5.93 -3.82
N GLN A 82 7.24 6.92 -3.62
CA GLN A 82 6.46 7.53 -4.71
C GLN A 82 7.38 8.19 -5.76
N LEU A 83 8.42 8.89 -5.29
CA LEU A 83 9.42 9.47 -6.16
C LEU A 83 10.25 8.39 -6.87
N TYR A 84 10.55 7.27 -6.20
CA TYR A 84 11.31 6.16 -6.79
C TYR A 84 10.52 5.53 -7.93
N LEU A 85 9.24 5.23 -7.71
CA LEU A 85 8.33 4.74 -8.75
C LEU A 85 8.20 5.71 -9.92
N SER A 86 8.31 7.02 -9.66
CA SER A 86 8.30 8.05 -10.69
C SER A 86 9.62 8.13 -11.50
N GLY A 87 10.61 7.28 -11.19
CA GLY A 87 11.91 7.25 -11.84
C GLY A 87 12.88 8.34 -11.36
N VAL A 88 12.66 8.91 -10.18
CA VAL A 88 13.54 9.93 -9.57
C VAL A 88 14.70 9.23 -8.85
N ASN A 89 15.92 9.77 -8.98
CA ASN A 89 17.06 9.33 -8.19
C ASN A 89 17.04 10.01 -6.82
N ILE A 90 16.93 9.24 -5.74
CA ILE A 90 16.63 9.76 -4.41
C ILE A 90 17.78 9.47 -3.45
N THR A 91 18.10 10.46 -2.63
CA THR A 91 18.92 10.28 -1.42
C THR A 91 18.04 10.53 -0.20
N LEU A 92 17.84 9.50 0.62
CA LEU A 92 17.16 9.61 1.90
C LEU A 92 18.20 9.82 3.00
N VAL A 93 18.08 10.93 3.73
CA VAL A 93 18.96 11.30 4.84
C VAL A 93 18.16 11.22 6.13
N ASN A 94 18.70 10.55 7.14
CA ASN A 94 18.07 10.44 8.45
C ASN A 94 19.13 10.61 9.54
N ASP A 95 18.78 11.33 10.61
CA ASP A 95 19.62 11.56 11.78
C ASP A 95 19.63 10.36 12.75
N ARG A 96 18.60 9.50 12.67
CA ARG A 96 18.42 8.34 13.54
C ARG A 96 18.87 7.05 12.87
N LYS A 97 19.52 6.18 13.65
CA LYS A 97 19.91 4.83 13.23
C LYS A 97 18.75 3.82 13.31
N ASP A 98 17.90 3.96 14.32
CA ASP A 98 16.86 2.98 14.65
C ASP A 98 15.45 3.58 14.77
N TYR A 99 14.44 2.76 14.47
CA TYR A 99 13.02 3.07 14.69
C TYR A 99 12.56 2.52 16.04
N ILE A 100 12.41 3.40 17.03
CA ILE A 100 12.08 3.02 18.42
C ILE A 100 10.74 3.61 18.91
N ARG A 101 10.05 4.39 18.08
CA ARG A 101 8.84 5.12 18.49
C ARG A 101 7.65 4.19 18.65
N ASN A 102 7.14 4.05 19.87
CA ASN A 102 5.94 3.26 20.16
C ASN A 102 4.62 4.04 20.04
N GLN A 103 4.67 5.30 19.56
CA GLN A 103 3.47 6.10 19.31
C GLN A 103 2.56 5.36 18.33
N ILE A 104 1.28 5.21 18.71
CA ILE A 104 0.26 4.60 17.85
C ILE A 104 -0.24 5.66 16.88
N VAL A 105 -0.29 5.30 15.60
CA VAL A 105 -0.96 6.09 14.57
C VAL A 105 -2.25 5.41 14.17
N GLN A 106 -3.29 6.21 13.99
CA GLN A 106 -4.54 5.78 13.39
C GLN A 106 -4.51 6.11 11.89
N LEU A 107 -4.87 5.12 11.09
CA LEU A 107 -4.84 5.15 9.64
C LEU A 107 -6.29 5.05 9.16
N ASP A 108 -6.70 5.95 8.29
CA ASP A 108 -8.00 5.84 7.63
C ASP A 108 -7.97 4.75 6.54
N SER A 109 -9.13 4.46 5.96
CA SER A 109 -9.28 3.44 4.92
C SER A 109 -8.44 3.73 3.66
N ASN A 110 -8.24 4.99 3.30
CA ASN A 110 -7.43 5.37 2.14
C ASN A 110 -5.95 5.08 2.38
N TYR A 111 -5.43 5.43 3.55
CA TYR A 111 -4.08 5.09 3.97
C TYR A 111 -3.89 3.58 4.09
N MET A 112 -4.88 2.85 4.59
CA MET A 112 -4.83 1.39 4.65
C MET A 112 -4.73 0.77 3.24
N LEU A 113 -5.50 1.28 2.27
CA LEU A 113 -5.42 0.82 0.88
C LEU A 113 -4.05 1.14 0.26
N GLN A 114 -3.55 2.36 0.44
CA GLN A 114 -2.23 2.76 -0.05
C GLN A 114 -1.11 1.92 0.57
N LEU A 115 -1.19 1.64 1.87
CA LEU A 115 -0.24 0.77 2.57
C LEU A 115 -0.29 -0.66 2.04
N LYS A 116 -1.49 -1.19 1.75
CA LYS A 116 -1.64 -2.52 1.15
C LYS A 116 -0.97 -2.59 -0.21
N MET A 117 -1.18 -1.59 -1.07
CA MET A 117 -0.51 -1.53 -2.39
C MET A 117 1.02 -1.42 -2.23
N PHE A 118 1.48 -0.59 -1.31
CA PHE A 118 2.91 -0.33 -1.13
C PHE A 118 3.65 -1.55 -0.52
N LEU A 119 3.10 -2.13 0.54
CA LEU A 119 3.73 -3.21 1.30
C LEU A 119 3.45 -4.60 0.72
N GLY A 120 2.42 -4.76 -0.11
CA GLY A 120 2.00 -6.06 -0.65
C GLY A 120 1.76 -7.08 0.48
N THR A 121 2.32 -8.27 0.35
CA THR A 121 2.29 -9.34 1.37
C THR A 121 2.82 -8.90 2.75
N LYS A 122 3.71 -7.89 2.84
CA LYS A 122 4.16 -7.36 4.15
C LYS A 122 3.02 -6.64 4.88
N PHE A 123 2.04 -6.09 4.18
CA PHE A 123 0.84 -5.54 4.80
C PHE A 123 0.12 -6.59 5.63
N GLU A 124 0.01 -7.82 5.10
CA GLU A 124 -0.69 -8.88 5.79
C GLU A 124 0.02 -9.27 7.08
N LYS A 125 1.35 -9.33 7.08
CA LYS A 125 2.15 -9.56 8.30
C LYS A 125 1.94 -8.47 9.36
N LEU A 126 1.58 -7.25 8.95
CA LEU A 126 1.37 -6.13 9.86
C LEU A 126 -0.03 -6.10 10.48
N PHE A 127 -1.07 -6.50 9.74
CA PHE A 127 -2.47 -6.28 10.15
C PHE A 127 -3.32 -7.55 10.21
N TYR A 128 -2.85 -8.65 9.63
CA TYR A 128 -3.54 -9.95 9.66
C TYR A 128 -2.71 -10.97 10.44
N GLY A 129 -3.36 -11.65 11.38
CA GLY A 129 -2.76 -12.73 12.17
C GLY A 129 -2.79 -12.47 13.67
N LYS A 130 -2.66 -13.56 14.44
CA LYS A 130 -2.81 -13.58 15.90
C LYS A 130 -1.80 -12.70 16.65
N TYR A 131 -0.65 -12.42 16.04
CA TYR A 131 0.45 -11.63 16.62
C TYR A 131 0.83 -10.45 15.72
N SER A 132 -0.13 -9.95 14.95
CA SER A 132 0.07 -8.77 14.10
C SER A 132 0.31 -7.53 14.98
N PRO A 133 1.31 -6.68 14.65
CA PRO A 133 1.59 -5.46 15.40
C PRO A 133 0.58 -4.33 15.18
N GLY A 134 -0.26 -4.45 14.14
CA GLY A 134 -1.34 -3.54 13.82
C GLY A 134 -2.72 -4.15 14.09
N ILE A 135 -3.71 -3.30 14.31
CA ILE A 135 -5.10 -3.67 14.58
C ILE A 135 -5.99 -3.05 13.50
N LEU A 136 -6.89 -3.84 12.93
CA LEU A 136 -7.93 -3.33 12.03
C LEU A 136 -9.11 -2.77 12.83
N THR A 137 -9.65 -1.65 12.34
CA THR A 137 -10.82 -0.99 12.93
C THR A 137 -12.08 -1.32 12.11
N GLN A 138 -13.26 -1.06 12.67
CA GLN A 138 -14.54 -1.38 12.05
C GLN A 138 -14.84 -0.61 10.74
N GLN A 139 -14.10 0.47 10.46
CA GLN A 139 -14.30 1.33 9.28
C GLN A 139 -13.21 1.14 8.22
N ASN A 140 -12.66 -0.07 8.10
CA ASN A 140 -11.50 -0.38 7.24
C ASN A 140 -10.24 0.47 7.51
N GLY A 141 -10.21 1.20 8.63
CA GLY A 141 -9.01 1.87 9.12
C GLY A 141 -8.12 0.92 9.91
N GLY A 142 -6.94 1.37 10.31
CA GLY A 142 -6.00 0.59 11.11
C GLY A 142 -5.34 1.40 12.20
N GLN A 143 -4.78 0.71 13.18
CA GLN A 143 -3.89 1.28 14.18
C GLN A 143 -2.60 0.50 14.22
N ILE A 144 -1.46 1.16 14.27
CA ILE A 144 -0.15 0.50 14.35
C ILE A 144 0.85 1.44 15.03
N SER A 145 1.86 0.90 15.71
CA SER A 145 2.93 1.76 16.23
C SER A 145 3.87 2.23 15.11
N LEU A 146 4.37 3.46 15.25
CA LEU A 146 5.31 4.06 14.30
C LEU A 146 6.53 3.17 14.05
N LYS A 147 7.09 2.55 15.08
CA LYS A 147 8.23 1.63 14.96
C LYS A 147 7.96 0.51 13.96
N HIS A 148 6.80 -0.15 14.02
CA HIS A 148 6.50 -1.26 13.11
C HIS A 148 6.23 -0.75 11.70
N LEU A 149 5.55 0.39 11.58
CA LEU A 149 5.25 1.00 10.30
C LEU A 149 6.53 1.47 9.59
N GLU A 150 7.39 2.24 10.27
CA GLU A 150 8.69 2.71 9.76
C GLU A 150 9.61 1.56 9.36
N LYS A 151 9.64 0.47 10.16
CA LYS A 151 10.41 -0.73 9.83
C LYS A 151 9.89 -1.39 8.55
N ALA A 152 8.57 -1.57 8.43
CA ALA A 152 8.00 -2.17 7.22
C ALA A 152 8.24 -1.32 5.97
N PHE A 153 8.18 0.01 6.12
CA PHE A 153 8.55 0.94 5.06
C PHE A 153 10.02 0.79 4.63
N LYS A 154 10.94 0.77 5.59
CA LYS A 154 12.37 0.61 5.31
C LYS A 154 12.68 -0.72 4.67
N ASP A 155 12.10 -1.82 5.15
CA ASP A 155 12.34 -3.16 4.60
C ASP A 155 11.81 -3.31 3.16
N ARG A 156 11.01 -2.37 2.68
CA ARG A 156 10.41 -2.37 1.33
C ARG A 156 11.19 -1.52 0.33
N LEU A 157 12.00 -0.57 0.80
CA LEU A 157 12.90 0.27 -0.01
C LEU A 157 14.27 -0.42 -0.16
#